data_AF-D2B8W9-F1
#
_entry.id   AF-D2B8W9-F1
#
_cell.length_a   1.000
_cell.length_b   1.000
_cell.length_c   1.000
_cell.angle_alpha   90.00
_cell.angle_beta   90.00
_cell.angle_gamma   90.00
#
_symmetry.space_group_name_H-M   'P 1'
#
loop_
_entity.id
_entity.type
_entity.pdbx_description
1 polymer ?
#
loop_
_entity_poly.entity_id
_entity_poly.type
_entity_poly.pdbx_seq_one_letter_code
_entity_poly.pdbx_strand_id
1 'polypeptide(L)'
;MLWPAAIRNTVKTGPDREVLTVYPYRSACPKSIWRSLISSARNEIVFAGYTNYFLWLEHPNLAKILKRKAEQGCKIRFLIGDPGSEVTRRREEVENVPLTVSTRIRITLSEIEQVRGVPGIEARFGDEHIAMSVFRFDSEMLVTPYLAKLVGHDSPMMHLRRYQDDGLFDRFGYHASELWSNGRNIWAESQTERADSASSG
;
A
#
# COMPACT_ATOMS: atom_id res chain seq x y z
N MET A 1 -5.51 41.30 -32.61
CA MET A 1 -5.30 39.84 -32.68
C MET A 1 -5.07 39.35 -31.26
N LEU A 2 -6.07 38.74 -30.63
CA LEU A 2 -6.01 38.25 -29.24
C LEU A 2 -5.57 36.79 -29.25
N TRP A 3 -4.34 36.54 -28.81
CA TRP A 3 -3.82 35.19 -28.57
C TRP A 3 -4.41 34.66 -27.25
N PRO A 4 -5.00 33.45 -27.20
CA PRO A 4 -5.54 32.92 -25.95
C PRO A 4 -4.42 32.69 -24.93
N ALA A 5 -4.61 33.20 -23.72
CA ALA A 5 -3.72 33.00 -22.56
C ALA A 5 -3.63 31.54 -22.05
N ALA A 6 -4.05 30.57 -22.87
CA ALA A 6 -4.23 29.16 -22.51
C ALA A 6 -2.96 28.30 -22.69
N ILE A 7 -1.84 28.88 -23.12
CA ILE A 7 -0.56 28.18 -23.19
C ILE A 7 0.48 29.02 -22.45
N ARG A 8 0.32 29.14 -21.12
CA ARG A 8 1.49 29.36 -20.25
C ARG A 8 2.03 27.99 -19.92
N ASN A 9 3.26 27.74 -20.36
CA ASN A 9 4.08 26.59 -19.99
C ASN A 9 3.80 26.12 -18.55
N THR A 10 3.10 24.99 -18.42
CA THR A 10 2.88 24.25 -17.16
C THR A 10 4.16 23.49 -16.77
N VAL A 11 5.31 24.13 -16.89
CA VAL A 11 6.55 23.59 -16.31
C VAL A 11 6.47 23.90 -14.83
N LYS A 12 6.23 22.86 -14.02
CA LYS A 12 6.35 22.96 -12.57
C LYS A 12 7.78 23.38 -12.24
N THR A 13 7.96 24.50 -11.54
CA THR A 13 9.29 25.01 -11.16
C THR A 13 9.56 24.93 -9.66
N GLY A 14 8.58 24.49 -8.87
CA GLY A 14 8.66 24.46 -7.42
C GLY A 14 8.59 23.05 -6.81
N PRO A 15 8.32 22.96 -5.50
CA PRO A 15 8.18 21.69 -4.76
C PRO A 15 7.10 20.75 -5.30
N ASP A 16 6.19 21.26 -6.14
CA ASP A 16 5.11 20.52 -6.78
C ASP A 16 5.57 19.59 -7.91
N ARG A 17 6.85 19.65 -8.31
CA ARG A 17 7.48 18.78 -9.32
C ARG A 17 7.37 17.29 -9.00
N GLU A 18 7.30 16.93 -7.72
CA GLU A 18 7.11 15.53 -7.33
C GLU A 18 5.68 15.05 -7.52
N VAL A 19 4.70 15.94 -7.57
CA VAL A 19 3.29 15.56 -7.76
C VAL A 19 3.03 15.34 -9.25
N LEU A 20 2.85 14.11 -9.68
CA LEU A 20 2.46 13.81 -11.06
C LEU A 20 0.97 14.11 -11.28
N THR A 21 0.12 13.56 -10.42
CA THR A 21 -1.35 13.71 -10.50
C THR A 21 -1.96 13.69 -9.10
N VAL A 22 -3.03 14.46 -8.90
CA VAL A 22 -3.89 14.37 -7.73
C VAL A 22 -5.26 13.90 -8.18
N TYR A 23 -5.78 12.88 -7.52
CA TYR A 23 -7.10 12.32 -7.73
C TYR A 23 -8.02 12.75 -6.58
N PRO A 24 -9.24 13.23 -6.87
CA PRO A 24 -10.18 13.67 -5.83
C PRO A 24 -10.61 12.53 -4.89
N TYR A 25 -10.56 11.28 -5.37
CA TYR A 25 -10.79 10.08 -4.59
C TYR A 25 -9.93 8.93 -5.16
N ARG A 26 -9.50 7.99 -4.31
CA ARG A 26 -8.62 6.87 -4.68
C ARG A 26 -9.17 6.07 -5.86
N SER A 27 -10.48 5.83 -5.89
CA SER A 27 -11.12 5.08 -6.97
C SER A 27 -11.13 5.82 -8.33
N ALA A 28 -10.80 7.11 -8.37
CA ALA A 28 -10.56 7.84 -9.63
C ALA A 28 -9.19 7.54 -10.25
N CYS A 29 -8.23 7.00 -9.48
CA CYS A 29 -6.94 6.60 -10.02
C CYS A 29 -7.14 5.40 -10.96
N PRO A 30 -6.78 5.51 -12.26
CA PRO A 30 -7.03 4.43 -13.21
C PRO A 30 -6.29 3.15 -12.82
N LYS A 31 -6.95 2.00 -12.94
CA LYS A 31 -6.35 0.67 -12.72
C LYS A 31 -5.09 0.43 -13.57
N SER A 32 -4.98 1.10 -14.72
CA SER A 32 -3.80 1.07 -15.58
C SER A 32 -2.57 1.70 -14.93
N ILE A 33 -2.72 2.75 -14.10
CA ILE A 33 -1.62 3.37 -13.37
C ILE A 33 -1.04 2.38 -12.37
N TRP A 34 -1.89 1.79 -11.52
CA TRP A 34 -1.49 0.73 -10.60
C TRP A 34 -0.80 -0.44 -11.30
N ARG A 35 -1.39 -0.94 -12.39
CA ARG A 35 -0.80 -2.03 -13.18
C ARG A 35 0.58 -1.66 -13.73
N SER A 36 0.71 -0.43 -14.24
CA SER A 36 1.98 0.08 -14.78
C SER A 36 3.04 0.21 -13.70
N LEU A 37 2.69 0.72 -12.52
CA LEU A 37 3.61 0.87 -11.38
C LEU A 37 4.09 -0.49 -10.87
N ILE A 38 3.16 -1.44 -10.67
CA ILE A 38 3.48 -2.81 -10.23
C ILE A 38 4.40 -3.51 -11.23
N SER A 39 4.11 -3.40 -12.54
CA SER A 39 4.88 -4.08 -13.59
C SER A 39 6.27 -3.45 -13.81
N SER A 40 6.36 -2.12 -13.67
CA SER A 40 7.58 -1.36 -13.94
C SER A 40 8.57 -1.41 -12.79
N ALA A 41 8.10 -1.55 -11.54
CA ALA A 41 8.97 -1.66 -10.38
C ALA A 41 10.04 -2.75 -10.56
N ARG A 42 11.24 -2.56 -10.02
CA ARG A 42 12.38 -3.49 -10.15
C ARG A 42 13.02 -3.80 -8.81
N ASN A 43 13.08 -2.85 -7.90
CA ASN A 43 13.87 -2.95 -6.66
C ASN A 43 12.98 -3.17 -5.45
N GLU A 44 11.93 -2.35 -5.29
CA GLU A 44 11.06 -2.41 -4.13
C GLU A 44 9.61 -2.06 -4.47
N ILE A 45 8.69 -2.86 -3.90
CA ILE A 45 7.28 -2.56 -3.81
C ILE A 45 6.88 -2.58 -2.33
N VAL A 46 6.24 -1.52 -1.86
CA VAL A 46 5.66 -1.46 -0.51
C VAL A 46 4.18 -1.20 -0.63
N PHE A 47 3.36 -2.11 -0.10
CA PHE A 47 1.92 -1.94 0.05
C PHE A 47 1.62 -1.63 1.52
N ALA A 48 1.84 -0.39 1.95
CA ALA A 48 1.49 0.07 3.29
C ALA A 48 0.07 0.66 3.27
N GLY A 49 -0.91 -0.21 3.44
CA GLY A 49 -2.32 0.18 3.44
C GLY A 49 -3.12 -0.74 4.34
N TYR A 50 -4.01 -0.15 5.13
CA TYR A 50 -4.57 -0.85 6.29
C TYR A 50 -5.32 -2.14 5.93
N THR A 51 -6.05 -2.14 4.82
CA THR A 51 -6.82 -3.32 4.38
C THR A 51 -6.27 -3.98 3.12
N ASN A 52 -5.72 -3.22 2.17
CA ASN A 52 -5.17 -3.66 0.88
C ASN A 52 -6.06 -4.55 -0.02
N TYR A 53 -7.29 -4.89 0.39
CA TYR A 53 -8.14 -5.89 -0.28
C TYR A 53 -8.45 -5.55 -1.74
N PHE A 54 -8.58 -4.25 -2.05
CA PHE A 54 -8.88 -3.77 -3.39
C PHE A 54 -7.80 -4.16 -4.41
N LEU A 55 -6.54 -4.30 -3.99
CA LEU A 55 -5.44 -4.68 -4.89
C LEU A 55 -5.73 -6.05 -5.52
N TRP A 56 -6.22 -6.98 -4.71
CA TRP A 56 -6.53 -8.35 -5.12
C TRP A 56 -7.80 -8.44 -5.97
N LEU A 57 -8.80 -7.59 -5.70
CA LEU A 57 -10.03 -7.52 -6.49
C LEU A 57 -9.81 -6.87 -7.86
N GLU A 58 -8.92 -5.88 -7.93
CA GLU A 58 -8.76 -5.04 -9.13
C GLU A 58 -7.62 -5.50 -10.04
N HIS A 59 -6.71 -6.35 -9.55
CA HIS A 59 -5.55 -6.84 -10.29
C HIS A 59 -5.52 -8.36 -10.35
N PRO A 60 -6.05 -8.96 -11.44
CA PRO A 60 -6.01 -10.40 -11.65
C PRO A 60 -4.58 -10.94 -11.62
N ASN A 61 -4.40 -12.12 -11.06
CA ASN A 61 -3.12 -12.82 -10.96
C ASN A 61 -2.03 -12.04 -10.18
N LEU A 62 -2.41 -11.11 -9.29
CA LEU A 62 -1.45 -10.30 -8.54
C LEU A 62 -0.43 -11.17 -7.79
N ALA A 63 -0.86 -12.24 -7.13
CA ALA A 63 0.04 -13.17 -6.43
C ALA A 63 1.13 -13.73 -7.37
N LYS A 64 0.74 -14.20 -8.57
CA LYS A 64 1.68 -14.72 -9.58
C LYS A 64 2.65 -13.64 -10.07
N ILE A 65 2.17 -12.42 -10.27
CA ILE A 65 3.01 -11.28 -10.66
C ILE A 65 4.04 -11.02 -9.57
N LEU A 66 3.61 -10.88 -8.33
CA LEU A 66 4.48 -10.58 -7.19
C LEU A 66 5.54 -11.67 -6.96
N LYS A 67 5.18 -12.95 -7.07
CA LYS A 67 6.15 -14.06 -7.04
C LYS A 67 7.25 -13.88 -8.07
N ARG A 68 6.87 -13.67 -9.34
CA ARG A 68 7.83 -13.46 -10.43
C ARG A 68 8.72 -12.24 -10.18
N LYS A 69 8.17 -11.17 -9.61
CA LYS A 69 8.95 -9.98 -9.27
C LYS A 69 9.98 -10.26 -8.17
N ALA A 70 9.59 -11.01 -7.13
CA ALA A 70 10.47 -11.42 -6.06
C ALA A 70 11.61 -12.32 -6.56
N GLU A 71 11.29 -13.29 -7.43
CA GLU A 71 12.27 -14.15 -8.11
C GLU A 71 13.28 -13.35 -8.95
N GLN A 72 12.88 -12.17 -9.43
CA GLN A 72 13.73 -11.23 -10.17
C GLN A 72 14.51 -10.27 -9.25
N GLY A 73 14.44 -10.46 -7.93
CA GLY A 73 15.17 -9.66 -6.93
C GLY A 73 14.42 -8.44 -6.39
N CYS A 74 13.16 -8.22 -6.79
CA CYS A 74 12.35 -7.12 -6.26
C CYS A 74 11.87 -7.45 -4.84
N LYS A 75 12.18 -6.60 -3.86
CA LYS A 75 11.64 -6.73 -2.49
C LYS A 75 10.17 -6.31 -2.48
N ILE A 76 9.31 -7.09 -1.84
CA ILE A 76 7.88 -6.81 -1.74
C ILE A 76 7.49 -6.86 -0.27
N ARG A 77 6.88 -5.78 0.21
CA ARG A 77 6.49 -5.61 1.61
C ARG A 77 5.03 -5.26 1.73
N PHE A 78 4.31 -6.00 2.56
CA PHE A 78 2.93 -5.69 2.92
C PHE A 78 2.87 -5.22 4.37
N LEU A 79 2.45 -3.98 4.59
CA LEU A 79 2.04 -3.54 5.92
C LEU A 79 0.52 -3.44 5.93
N ILE A 80 -0.10 -4.21 6.81
CA ILE A 80 -1.56 -4.36 6.91
C ILE A 80 -2.02 -4.20 8.36
N GLY A 81 -3.27 -3.81 8.56
CA GLY A 81 -3.89 -3.77 9.87
C GLY A 81 -4.04 -5.16 10.47
N ASP A 82 -4.08 -5.22 11.80
CA ASP A 82 -4.32 -6.47 12.54
C ASP A 82 -5.84 -6.65 12.72
N PRO A 83 -6.45 -7.73 12.19
CA PRO A 83 -7.90 -7.91 12.23
C PRO A 83 -8.44 -8.15 13.66
N GLY A 84 -7.57 -8.45 14.62
CA GLY A 84 -7.89 -8.62 16.03
C GLY A 84 -7.60 -7.39 16.89
N SER A 85 -7.06 -6.30 16.33
CA SER A 85 -6.69 -5.13 17.13
C SER A 85 -7.88 -4.27 17.52
N GLU A 86 -7.72 -3.58 18.66
CA GLU A 86 -8.65 -2.55 19.12
C GLU A 86 -8.78 -1.39 18.12
N VAL A 87 -7.70 -1.08 17.38
CA VAL A 87 -7.72 -0.04 16.34
C VAL A 87 -8.63 -0.45 15.18
N THR A 88 -8.52 -1.70 14.71
CA THR A 88 -9.44 -2.25 13.71
C THR A 88 -10.87 -2.20 14.21
N ARG A 89 -11.15 -2.69 15.42
CA ARG A 89 -12.51 -2.71 15.99
C ARG A 89 -13.13 -1.31 16.04
N ARG A 90 -12.40 -0.32 16.55
CA ARG A 90 -12.88 1.08 16.58
C ARG A 90 -13.13 1.64 15.19
N ARG A 91 -12.27 1.31 14.22
CA ARG A 91 -12.47 1.75 12.83
C ARG A 91 -13.74 1.13 12.24
N GLU A 92 -14.01 -0.13 12.51
CA GLU A 92 -15.24 -0.81 12.06
C GLU A 92 -16.49 -0.14 12.60
N GLU A 93 -16.50 0.21 13.89
CA GLU A 93 -17.60 0.93 14.53
C GLU A 93 -17.84 2.30 13.87
N VAL A 94 -16.76 3.01 13.52
CA VAL A 94 -16.85 4.32 12.84
C VAL A 94 -17.35 4.19 11.40
N GLU A 95 -16.84 3.22 10.63
CA GLU A 95 -17.24 3.05 9.24
C GLU A 95 -18.65 2.49 9.10
N ASN A 96 -19.05 1.58 9.99
CA ASN A 96 -20.39 0.97 10.06
C ASN A 96 -20.94 0.50 8.70
N VAL A 97 -20.13 -0.25 7.95
CA VAL A 97 -20.48 -0.83 6.64
C VAL A 97 -20.53 -2.36 6.69
N PRO A 98 -21.33 -3.03 5.84
CA PRO A 98 -21.48 -4.49 5.86
C PRO A 98 -20.17 -5.26 5.65
N LEU A 99 -19.33 -4.79 4.72
CA LEU A 99 -18.02 -5.37 4.48
C LEU A 99 -17.01 -4.75 5.46
N THR A 100 -16.90 -5.33 6.65
CA THR A 100 -16.13 -4.74 7.76
C THR A 100 -14.62 -4.64 7.50
N VAL A 101 -13.91 -3.81 8.26
CA VAL A 101 -12.45 -3.60 8.13
C VAL A 101 -11.68 -4.91 8.31
N SER A 102 -11.97 -5.66 9.38
CA SER A 102 -11.37 -6.96 9.69
C SER A 102 -11.67 -8.00 8.62
N THR A 103 -12.87 -7.97 8.01
CA THR A 103 -13.21 -8.85 6.87
C THR A 103 -12.32 -8.53 5.67
N ARG A 104 -12.14 -7.25 5.35
CA ARG A 104 -11.24 -6.82 4.25
C ARG A 104 -9.78 -7.17 4.52
N ILE A 105 -9.32 -7.05 5.76
CA ILE A 105 -7.98 -7.50 6.17
C ILE A 105 -7.86 -9.02 5.98
N ARG A 106 -8.85 -9.81 6.43
CA ARG A 106 -8.85 -11.28 6.26
C ARG A 106 -8.84 -11.72 4.80
N ILE A 107 -9.52 -11.00 3.90
CA ILE A 107 -9.42 -11.22 2.45
C ILE A 107 -7.97 -11.06 1.99
N THR A 108 -7.31 -9.96 2.37
CA THR A 108 -5.90 -9.74 2.04
C THR A 108 -4.98 -10.80 2.63
N LEU A 109 -5.20 -11.23 3.86
CA LEU A 109 -4.41 -12.30 4.50
C LEU A 109 -4.51 -13.62 3.72
N SER A 110 -5.71 -13.99 3.29
CA SER A 110 -5.94 -15.18 2.45
C SER A 110 -5.15 -15.14 1.13
N GLU A 111 -5.09 -13.97 0.50
CA GLU A 111 -4.34 -13.77 -0.75
C GLU A 111 -2.82 -13.75 -0.52
N ILE A 112 -2.36 -13.09 0.55
CA ILE A 112 -0.94 -13.04 0.93
C ILE A 112 -0.41 -14.44 1.30
N GLU A 113 -1.25 -15.34 1.83
CA GLU A 113 -0.82 -16.70 2.14
C GLU A 113 -0.33 -17.46 0.89
N GLN A 114 -0.87 -17.14 -0.30
CA GLN A 114 -0.40 -17.74 -1.55
C GLN A 114 1.07 -17.41 -1.86
N VAL A 115 1.61 -16.32 -1.31
CA VAL A 115 2.99 -15.88 -1.52
C VAL A 115 3.90 -16.13 -0.31
N ARG A 116 3.39 -16.84 0.70
CA ARG A 116 4.18 -17.22 1.87
C ARG A 116 5.40 -18.06 1.49
N GLY A 117 6.54 -17.76 2.14
CA GLY A 117 7.79 -18.49 1.94
C GLY A 117 8.55 -18.13 0.66
N VAL A 118 8.01 -17.24 -0.18
CA VAL A 118 8.71 -16.73 -1.36
C VAL A 118 9.80 -15.76 -0.90
N PRO A 119 11.09 -16.01 -1.18
CA PRO A 119 12.16 -15.11 -0.77
C PRO A 119 11.96 -13.70 -1.33
N GLY A 120 12.12 -12.69 -0.48
CA GLY A 120 11.92 -11.29 -0.85
C GLY A 120 10.49 -10.77 -0.70
N ILE A 121 9.53 -11.62 -0.30
CA ILE A 121 8.17 -11.20 0.07
C ILE A 121 8.01 -11.27 1.59
N GLU A 122 7.71 -10.12 2.20
CA GLU A 122 7.50 -9.98 3.63
C GLU A 122 6.14 -9.34 3.91
N ALA A 123 5.51 -9.73 5.02
CA ALA A 123 4.26 -9.14 5.46
C ALA A 123 4.26 -8.92 6.98
N ARG A 124 3.76 -7.75 7.39
CA ARG A 124 3.71 -7.33 8.79
C ARG A 124 2.34 -6.73 9.14
N PHE A 125 1.91 -6.96 10.37
CA PHE A 125 0.85 -6.23 11.03
C PHE A 125 1.37 -4.91 11.59
N GLY A 126 0.57 -3.86 11.52
CA GLY A 126 0.81 -2.59 12.22
C GLY A 126 -0.47 -1.76 12.31
N ASP A 127 -0.68 -1.06 13.42
CA ASP A 127 -1.93 -0.30 13.62
C ASP A 127 -1.79 1.21 13.38
N GLU A 128 -0.56 1.74 13.40
CA GLU A 128 -0.26 3.18 13.35
C GLU A 128 -0.59 3.85 12.00
N HIS A 129 -0.84 3.06 10.96
CA HIS A 129 -1.10 3.54 9.60
C HIS A 129 -2.59 3.55 9.22
N ILE A 130 -3.49 3.49 10.22
CA ILE A 130 -4.95 3.54 10.02
C ILE A 130 -5.44 4.82 9.33
N ALA A 131 -4.66 5.91 9.37
CA ALA A 131 -5.03 7.22 8.86
C ALA A 131 -4.44 7.54 7.47
N MET A 132 -3.52 6.73 6.95
CA MET A 132 -2.86 7.00 5.68
C MET A 132 -2.34 5.70 5.04
N SER A 133 -2.48 5.59 3.73
CA SER A 133 -1.75 4.57 2.95
C SER A 133 -0.62 5.19 2.13
N VAL A 134 0.47 4.44 2.02
CA VAL A 134 1.60 4.70 1.12
C VAL A 134 1.87 3.43 0.32
N PHE A 135 1.75 3.55 -1.00
CA PHE A 135 2.06 2.48 -1.94
C PHE A 135 3.28 2.88 -2.76
N ARG A 136 4.43 2.27 -2.47
CA ARG A 136 5.69 2.62 -3.13
C ARG A 136 6.04 1.62 -4.23
N PHE A 137 6.56 2.15 -5.33
CA PHE A 137 7.05 1.43 -6.50
C PHE A 137 8.36 2.09 -6.93
N ASP A 138 9.50 1.63 -6.39
CA ASP A 138 10.82 2.24 -6.57
C ASP A 138 10.88 3.74 -6.21
N SER A 139 10.82 4.59 -7.24
CA SER A 139 10.91 6.06 -7.19
C SER A 139 9.56 6.75 -7.43
N GLU A 140 8.48 5.98 -7.49
CA GLU A 140 7.11 6.48 -7.56
C GLU A 140 6.29 5.96 -6.39
N MET A 141 5.28 6.72 -5.96
CA MET A 141 4.36 6.26 -4.93
C MET A 141 2.95 6.82 -5.12
N LEU A 142 1.97 6.09 -4.59
CA LEU A 142 0.61 6.55 -4.42
C LEU A 142 0.36 6.76 -2.92
N VAL A 143 -0.06 7.95 -2.53
CA VAL A 143 -0.32 8.32 -1.13
C VAL A 143 -1.79 8.66 -0.96
N THR A 144 -2.44 8.08 0.04
CA THR A 144 -3.87 8.29 0.32
C THR A 144 -4.06 8.63 1.80
N PRO A 145 -4.12 9.91 2.18
CA PRO A 145 -4.57 10.29 3.52
C PRO A 145 -6.06 10.01 3.63
N TYR A 146 -6.47 9.32 4.69
CA TYR A 146 -7.87 8.96 4.87
C TYR A 146 -8.67 10.10 5.50
N LEU A 147 -9.84 10.36 4.93
CA LEU A 147 -10.80 11.30 5.50
C LEU A 147 -11.47 10.65 6.72
N ALA A 148 -11.60 11.42 7.81
CA ALA A 148 -11.88 10.95 9.17
C ALA A 148 -12.85 9.75 9.26
N LYS A 149 -14.10 9.90 8.82
CA LYS A 149 -15.16 8.88 8.93
C LYS A 149 -15.49 8.18 7.62
N LEU A 150 -14.73 8.42 6.56
CA LEU A 150 -15.02 7.87 5.23
C LEU A 150 -14.16 6.65 4.94
N VAL A 151 -14.70 5.75 4.13
CA VAL A 151 -13.96 4.58 3.64
C VAL A 151 -12.83 5.05 2.72
N GLY A 152 -11.69 4.35 2.75
CA GLY A 152 -10.49 4.77 2.03
C GLY A 152 -10.59 4.88 0.51
N HIS A 153 -11.70 4.47 -0.13
CA HIS A 153 -11.89 4.67 -1.57
C HIS A 153 -12.32 6.09 -1.94
N ASP A 154 -13.02 6.79 -1.04
CA ASP A 154 -13.47 8.18 -1.22
C ASP A 154 -12.40 9.20 -0.82
N SER A 155 -11.29 8.73 -0.25
CA SER A 155 -10.20 9.58 0.20
C SER A 155 -9.31 10.01 -0.97
N PRO A 156 -8.78 11.24 -0.98
CA PRO A 156 -7.95 11.74 -2.06
C PRO A 156 -6.67 10.92 -2.22
N MET A 157 -6.11 10.91 -3.43
CA MET A 157 -4.86 10.23 -3.72
C MET A 157 -3.88 11.13 -4.46
N MET A 158 -2.62 11.12 -4.05
CA MET A 158 -1.52 11.77 -4.76
C MET A 158 -0.64 10.71 -5.41
N HIS A 159 -0.34 10.88 -6.70
CA HIS A 159 0.69 10.12 -7.40
C HIS A 159 1.95 10.97 -7.42
N LEU A 160 2.99 10.48 -6.74
CA LEU A 160 4.28 11.15 -6.60
C LEU A 160 5.37 10.43 -7.37
N ARG A 161 6.36 11.19 -7.85
CA ARG A 161 7.65 10.70 -8.32
C ARG A 161 8.76 11.46 -7.62
N ARG A 162 9.76 10.75 -7.11
CA ARG A 162 10.94 11.37 -6.49
C ARG A 162 11.63 12.29 -7.49
N TYR A 163 11.88 13.54 -7.09
CA TYR A 163 12.55 14.52 -7.95
C TYR A 163 13.68 15.25 -7.23
N GLN A 164 13.55 15.51 -5.93
CA GLN A 164 14.58 16.17 -5.14
C GLN A 164 14.87 15.41 -3.83
N ASP A 165 16.02 15.69 -3.25
CA ASP A 165 16.34 15.23 -1.91
C ASP A 165 15.51 15.99 -0.88
N ASP A 166 15.09 15.28 0.17
CA ASP A 166 14.23 15.82 1.22
C ASP A 166 12.95 16.47 0.62
N GLY A 167 12.35 15.79 -0.36
CA GLY A 167 11.05 16.13 -0.95
C GLY A 167 9.85 15.53 -0.21
N LEU A 168 8.66 15.70 -0.79
CA LEU A 168 7.44 15.01 -0.37
C LEU A 168 7.62 13.49 -0.44
N PHE A 169 8.25 13.01 -1.52
CA PHE A 169 8.54 11.60 -1.70
C PHE A 169 9.36 11.04 -0.53
N ASP A 170 10.44 11.70 -0.15
CA ASP A 170 11.34 11.24 0.90
C ASP A 170 10.65 11.26 2.28
N ARG A 171 9.78 12.25 2.55
CA ARG A 171 8.99 12.31 3.80
C ARG A 171 7.98 11.17 3.93
N PHE A 172 7.22 10.88 2.87
CA PHE A 172 6.30 9.74 2.88
C PHE A 172 7.04 8.40 2.85
N GLY A 173 8.22 8.36 2.22
CA GLY A 173 9.13 7.22 2.28
C GLY A 173 9.59 6.94 3.71
N TYR A 174 10.07 7.97 4.42
CA TYR A 174 10.42 7.89 5.83
C TYR A 174 9.25 7.40 6.68
N HIS A 175 8.06 7.98 6.51
CA HIS A 175 6.85 7.54 7.22
C HIS A 175 6.56 6.04 7.02
N ALA A 176 6.60 5.55 5.78
CA ALA A 176 6.38 4.13 5.50
C ALA A 176 7.48 3.23 6.09
N SER A 177 8.74 3.69 6.10
CA SER A 177 9.87 2.97 6.70
C SER A 177 9.77 2.84 8.22
N GLU A 178 9.36 3.91 8.92
CA GLU A 178 9.13 3.87 10.37
C GLU A 178 8.02 2.89 10.73
N LEU A 179 6.87 3.01 10.06
CA LEU A 179 5.73 2.10 10.25
C LEU A 179 6.09 0.64 9.98
N TRP A 180 6.88 0.38 8.93
CA TRP A 180 7.37 -0.97 8.63
C TRP A 180 8.25 -1.53 9.75
N SER A 181 9.16 -0.71 10.26
CA SER A 181 10.13 -1.11 11.29
C SER A 181 9.45 -1.51 12.60
N ASN A 182 8.34 -0.85 12.94
CA ASN A 182 7.52 -1.17 14.12
C ASN A 182 6.54 -2.35 13.90
N GLY A 183 6.42 -2.85 12.66
CA GLY A 183 5.48 -3.90 12.31
C GLY A 183 5.88 -5.29 12.84
N ARG A 184 4.88 -6.14 13.11
CA ARG A 184 5.05 -7.52 13.58
C ARG A 184 4.82 -8.52 12.45
N ASN A 185 5.68 -9.52 12.27
CA ASN A 185 5.54 -10.52 11.21
C ASN A 185 4.22 -11.30 11.33
N ILE A 186 3.43 -11.32 10.24
CA ILE A 186 2.11 -11.99 10.24
C ILE A 186 2.18 -13.52 10.32
N TRP A 187 3.33 -14.10 9.98
CA TRP A 187 3.55 -15.55 9.95
C TRP A 187 4.25 -16.08 11.21
N ALA A 188 4.61 -15.23 12.17
CA ALA A 188 5.37 -15.62 13.36
C ALA A 188 4.63 -16.64 14.24
N GLU A 189 3.32 -16.50 14.45
CA GLU A 189 2.54 -17.37 15.36
C GLU A 189 2.43 -18.80 14.84
N SER A 190 2.30 -18.97 13.52
CA SER A 190 2.24 -20.31 12.88
C SER A 190 3.57 -21.09 12.83
N GLN A 191 4.67 -20.50 13.30
CA GLN A 191 5.95 -21.22 13.45
C GLN A 191 6.06 -21.95 14.80
N THR A 192 5.41 -21.43 15.85
CA THR A 192 5.41 -22.03 17.19
C THR A 192 4.63 -23.35 17.21
N GLU A 193 3.44 -23.41 16.59
CA GLU A 193 2.61 -24.63 16.52
C GLU A 193 3.24 -25.77 15.68
N ARG A 194 4.08 -25.42 14.69
CA ARG A 194 4.83 -26.42 13.89
C ARG A 194 6.06 -26.97 14.63
N ALA A 195 6.66 -26.19 15.52
CA ALA A 195 7.78 -26.64 16.35
C ALA A 195 7.29 -27.63 17.43
N ASP A 196 6.17 -27.34 18.08
CA ASP A 196 5.60 -28.17 19.15
C ASP A 196 5.03 -29.51 18.64
N SER A 197 4.53 -29.54 17.40
CA SER A 197 4.06 -30.77 16.75
C SER A 197 5.19 -31.67 16.22
N ALA A 198 6.37 -31.10 15.92
CA ALA A 198 7.55 -31.85 15.49
C ALA A 198 8.38 -32.42 16.66
N SER A 199 8.27 -31.85 17.86
CA SER A 199 8.91 -32.38 19.09
C SER A 199 8.09 -33.46 19.80
N SER A 200 6.88 -33.75 19.31
CA SER A 200 5.92 -34.69 19.91
C SER A 200 5.74 -35.99 19.11
N GLY A 201 6.55 -36.20 18.06
CA GLY A 201 6.48 -37.34 17.15
C GLY A 201 7.74 -38.20 17.13
#